data_AF-A0A8J5L7P8-F1
#
_entry.id   AF-A0A8J5L7P8-F1
#
_cell.length_a   1.000
_cell.length_b   1.000
_cell.length_c   1.000
_cell.angle_alpha   90.00
_cell.angle_beta   90.00
_cell.angle_gamma   90.00
#
_symmetry.space_group_name_H-M   'P 1'
#
loop_
_entity.id
_entity.type
_entity.pdbx_description
1 polymer ?
#
loop_
_entity_poly.entity_id
_entity_poly.type
_entity_poly.pdbx_seq_one_letter_code
_entity_poly.pdbx_strand_id
1 'polypeptide(L)'
;MVIVSCPGQTCVSLRCCQKVSAGPDSSPSSSQFLAAAMPRPLLVLLLLFLLIHSSIRVARGHEHDDKEEHSCEASPDVRVLAGFQPGVITVDGHADDWADIDGSEFPLLPALDFDEDKAYGGGQLVVKAVHDGINVFFMLQVNGEYAYSTGNSKQCPSVALMFQVGENATYQNMGGCADMPGTCTAKSCRGHEVDIMHFSLGNAIPGRLYGGNLMDNLNGTGKDSFGHLVDLYAWNPHCRNLDGIGPSANTSNAQNDWRGAWWHSSLNFHSGLVEEDSPYGKGGEKGTYFFEFSRPLRTMDHFQQDVQFTIGQASKVAVAFWYPTDGKAWSKSDHFSASCNWLPLDIASASSSRLSSSSSNGSWNSASAFALLLSVVSFCVSVFIGYRVARTKAMPFTPIDTL
;
A
#
# COMPACT_ATOMS: atom_id res chain seq x y z
N MET A 1 3.47 4.01 38.06
CA MET A 1 3.25 3.14 39.25
C MET A 1 1.76 3.14 39.54
N VAL A 2 1.24 1.98 39.98
CA VAL A 2 -0.16 1.61 40.22
C VAL A 2 -0.88 0.96 39.03
N ILE A 3 -0.89 -0.37 39.10
CA ILE A 3 -1.75 -1.37 38.48
C ILE A 3 -3.02 -1.49 39.33
N VAL A 4 -4.21 -1.58 38.73
CA VAL A 4 -5.41 -2.38 39.16
C VAL A 4 -6.35 -2.39 37.92
N SER A 5 -6.67 -3.43 37.15
CA SER A 5 -7.06 -4.84 37.30
C SER A 5 -8.46 -5.12 37.87
N CYS A 6 -9.38 -5.48 36.94
CA CYS A 6 -10.52 -6.43 37.06
C CYS A 6 -11.74 -6.07 37.93
N PRO A 7 -12.85 -6.85 37.89
CA PRO A 7 -13.54 -7.55 36.79
C PRO A 7 -15.10 -7.37 36.85
N GLY A 8 -15.83 -7.98 35.90
CA GLY A 8 -17.28 -7.82 35.76
C GLY A 8 -18.18 -8.60 36.73
N GLN A 9 -19.48 -8.30 36.69
CA GLN A 9 -20.58 -9.26 36.84
C GLN A 9 -21.94 -8.61 36.50
N THR A 10 -22.75 -9.40 35.81
CA THR A 10 -24.17 -9.27 35.47
C THR A 10 -25.12 -9.37 36.66
N CYS A 11 -26.24 -8.60 36.64
CA CYS A 11 -27.60 -8.94 37.11
C CYS A 11 -28.48 -7.67 36.95
N VAL A 12 -29.53 -7.60 36.13
CA VAL A 12 -30.88 -8.22 36.19
C VAL A 12 -31.76 -7.68 37.34
N SER A 13 -32.76 -6.86 36.95
CA SER A 13 -34.19 -6.92 37.35
C SER A 13 -34.78 -6.05 38.50
N LEU A 14 -35.79 -5.26 38.07
CA LEU A 14 -37.14 -4.98 38.62
C LEU A 14 -37.39 -4.20 39.93
N ARG A 15 -37.99 -3.01 39.71
CA ARG A 15 -39.26 -2.45 40.25
C ARG A 15 -39.46 -2.07 41.73
N CYS A 16 -40.14 -0.92 41.83
CA CYS A 16 -41.06 -0.42 42.85
C CYS A 16 -40.49 0.33 44.07
N CYS A 17 -40.77 1.63 44.16
CA CYS A 17 -41.60 2.18 45.25
C CYS A 17 -42.16 3.58 44.92
N GLN A 18 -43.25 3.91 45.62
CA GLN A 18 -44.30 4.87 45.28
C GLN A 18 -44.37 6.01 46.33
N LYS A 19 -44.70 7.23 45.87
CA LYS A 19 -45.55 8.31 46.48
C LYS A 19 -45.25 8.92 47.87
N VAL A 20 -45.40 10.26 47.97
CA VAL A 20 -46.29 11.11 48.85
C VAL A 20 -46.01 12.61 48.52
N SER A 21 -46.92 13.40 47.89
CA SER A 21 -47.91 14.41 48.41
C SER A 21 -47.33 15.57 49.26
N ALA A 22 -47.72 16.86 49.21
CA ALA A 22 -48.89 17.62 48.68
C ALA A 22 -48.57 19.15 48.50
N GLY A 23 -49.46 19.89 47.79
CA GLY A 23 -49.36 21.30 47.30
C GLY A 23 -49.59 22.44 48.33
N PRO A 24 -50.28 23.58 48.04
CA PRO A 24 -51.09 24.04 46.86
C PRO A 24 -50.54 25.40 46.27
N ASP A 25 -51.08 26.12 45.28
CA ASP A 25 -52.44 26.69 45.14
C ASP A 25 -52.63 27.45 43.80
N SER A 26 -53.92 27.73 43.48
CA SER A 26 -54.49 28.67 42.49
C SER A 26 -54.86 28.20 41.06
N SER A 27 -56.18 28.09 40.87
CA SER A 27 -56.99 28.12 39.62
C SER A 27 -57.78 29.47 39.61
N PRO A 28 -58.67 29.87 38.66
CA PRO A 28 -59.45 29.02 37.72
C PRO A 28 -59.80 29.58 36.30
N SER A 29 -60.30 28.65 35.48
CA SER A 29 -61.45 28.69 34.53
C SER A 29 -61.60 29.74 33.42
N SER A 30 -61.49 29.24 32.19
CA SER A 30 -62.55 29.12 31.16
C SER A 30 -63.55 30.27 30.93
N SER A 31 -63.54 30.84 29.73
CA SER A 31 -64.73 31.42 29.09
C SER A 31 -64.68 31.24 27.57
N GLN A 32 -65.84 30.87 27.06
CA GLN A 32 -66.14 30.32 25.74
C GLN A 32 -65.95 31.36 24.63
N PHE A 33 -65.42 30.95 23.48
CA PHE A 33 -65.53 31.72 22.24
C PHE A 33 -66.31 30.94 21.17
N LEU A 34 -67.24 31.69 20.57
CA LEU A 34 -68.26 31.29 19.62
C LEU A 34 -67.69 30.60 18.37
N ALA A 35 -68.29 29.47 17.99
CA ALA A 35 -68.13 28.88 16.68
C ALA A 35 -68.83 29.76 15.63
N ALA A 36 -68.05 30.60 14.94
CA ALA A 36 -68.51 31.28 13.74
C ALA A 36 -68.58 30.26 12.59
N ALA A 37 -69.78 30.05 12.05
CA ALA A 37 -70.00 29.21 10.88
C ALA A 37 -69.29 29.82 9.67
N MET A 38 -68.23 29.14 9.21
CA MET A 38 -67.48 29.55 8.03
C MET A 38 -68.34 29.29 6.77
N PRO A 39 -68.53 30.28 5.87
CA PRO A 39 -69.37 30.11 4.69
C PRO A 39 -68.77 29.03 3.77
N ARG A 40 -69.61 28.11 3.30
CA ARG A 40 -69.23 26.95 2.46
C ARG A 40 -68.26 27.21 1.29
N PRO A 41 -68.26 28.36 0.57
CA PRO A 41 -67.25 28.59 -0.46
C PRO A 41 -65.83 28.81 0.11
N LEU A 42 -65.70 29.30 1.35
CA LEU A 42 -64.40 29.55 1.99
C LEU A 42 -63.75 28.25 2.46
N LEU A 43 -64.54 27.28 2.94
CA LEU A 43 -64.06 25.95 3.32
C LEU A 43 -63.54 25.17 2.11
N VAL A 44 -64.23 25.29 0.96
CA VAL A 44 -63.79 24.67 -0.31
C VAL A 44 -62.50 25.30 -0.81
N LEU A 45 -62.35 26.64 -0.69
CA LEU A 45 -61.12 27.32 -1.08
C LEU A 45 -59.93 26.92 -0.18
N LEU A 46 -60.17 26.73 1.12
CA LEU A 46 -59.15 26.32 2.09
C LEU A 46 -58.73 24.86 1.90
N LEU A 47 -59.67 23.98 1.57
CA LEU A 47 -59.41 22.59 1.19
C LEU A 47 -58.66 22.50 -0.15
N LEU A 48 -58.98 23.35 -1.13
CA LEU A 48 -58.22 23.45 -2.39
C LEU A 48 -56.81 24.00 -2.15
N PHE A 49 -56.63 25.00 -1.29
CA PHE A 49 -55.31 25.51 -0.92
C PHE A 49 -54.45 24.46 -0.21
N LEU A 50 -55.05 23.65 0.67
CA LEU A 50 -54.39 22.52 1.33
C LEU A 50 -54.07 21.38 0.36
N LEU A 51 -54.92 21.12 -0.65
CA LEU A 51 -54.63 20.15 -1.72
C LEU A 51 -53.53 20.63 -2.69
N ILE A 52 -53.40 21.94 -2.90
CA ILE A 52 -52.37 22.53 -3.77
C ILE A 52 -51.02 22.67 -3.03
N HIS A 53 -51.01 22.79 -1.69
CA HIS A 53 -49.79 22.90 -0.88
C HIS A 53 -49.33 21.58 -0.23
N SER A 54 -50.11 20.50 -0.33
CA SER A 54 -49.69 19.15 0.11
C SER A 54 -48.94 18.42 -1.01
N SER A 55 -47.87 19.03 -1.52
CA SER A 55 -46.82 18.27 -2.18
C SER A 55 -45.97 17.61 -1.09
N ILE A 56 -46.50 16.54 -0.48
CA ILE A 56 -45.66 15.60 0.24
C ILE A 56 -44.67 15.07 -0.80
N ARG A 57 -43.41 15.49 -0.70
CA ARG A 57 -42.31 14.75 -1.31
C ARG A 57 -42.28 13.40 -0.62
N VAL A 58 -43.06 12.46 -1.13
CA VAL A 58 -42.73 11.05 -0.99
C VAL A 58 -41.32 10.97 -1.53
N ALA A 59 -40.38 10.58 -0.67
CA ALA A 59 -39.08 10.12 -1.10
C ALA A 59 -39.34 8.98 -2.08
N ARG A 60 -39.43 9.33 -3.36
CA ARG A 60 -39.20 8.42 -4.46
C ARG A 60 -37.80 7.94 -4.18
N GLY A 61 -37.69 6.68 -3.74
CA GLY A 61 -36.39 6.03 -3.56
C GLY A 61 -35.59 6.39 -4.79
N HIS A 62 -34.39 6.94 -4.57
CA HIS A 62 -33.50 7.38 -5.64
C HIS A 62 -33.55 6.31 -6.73
N GLU A 63 -34.29 6.61 -7.80
CA GLU A 63 -34.09 6.02 -9.09
C GLU A 63 -32.61 6.31 -9.30
N HIS A 64 -31.79 5.27 -9.18
CA HIS A 64 -30.48 5.29 -9.77
C HIS A 64 -30.77 5.69 -11.21
N ASP A 65 -30.53 6.97 -11.53
CA ASP A 65 -30.16 7.30 -12.88
C ASP A 65 -29.08 6.28 -13.19
N ASP A 66 -29.38 5.40 -14.13
CA ASP A 66 -28.44 4.60 -14.87
C ASP A 66 -27.51 5.60 -15.59
N LYS A 67 -26.70 6.29 -14.79
CA LYS A 67 -25.52 6.99 -15.25
C LYS A 67 -24.70 5.88 -15.85
N GLU A 68 -24.45 6.06 -17.14
CA GLU A 68 -23.37 5.43 -17.90
C GLU A 68 -22.39 4.79 -16.94
N GLU A 69 -22.29 3.45 -17.01
CA GLU A 69 -21.20 2.70 -16.43
C GLU A 69 -19.92 3.43 -16.87
N HIS A 70 -19.39 4.30 -16.01
CA HIS A 70 -18.14 4.99 -16.27
C HIS A 70 -17.10 3.87 -16.23
N SER A 71 -16.84 3.30 -17.40
CA SER A 71 -15.87 2.24 -17.59
C SER A 71 -14.55 2.76 -17.04
N CYS A 72 -14.18 2.24 -15.87
CA CYS A 72 -12.91 2.48 -15.21
C CYS A 72 -11.80 1.68 -15.92
N GLU A 73 -11.80 1.68 -17.25
CA GLU A 73 -10.72 1.11 -18.04
C GLU A 73 -9.57 2.10 -18.04
N ALA A 74 -8.48 1.72 -17.38
CA ALA A 74 -7.23 2.43 -17.49
C ALA A 74 -6.79 2.45 -18.96
N SER A 75 -6.40 3.62 -19.45
CA SER A 75 -5.84 3.75 -20.79
C SER A 75 -4.64 2.80 -20.94
N PRO A 76 -4.54 2.01 -22.02
CA PRO A 76 -3.45 1.05 -22.22
C PRO A 76 -2.07 1.71 -22.30
N ASP A 77 -2.02 3.03 -22.50
CA ASP A 77 -0.79 3.82 -22.57
C ASP A 77 -0.22 4.16 -21.19
N VAL A 78 -1.05 4.11 -20.13
CA VAL A 78 -0.65 4.43 -18.77
C VAL A 78 -0.17 3.16 -18.06
N ARG A 79 1.13 3.09 -17.79
CA ARG A 79 1.78 1.93 -17.17
C ARG A 79 2.92 2.34 -16.26
N VAL A 80 3.29 1.46 -15.34
CA VAL A 80 4.52 1.56 -14.57
C VAL A 80 5.56 0.67 -15.23
N LEU A 81 6.68 1.26 -15.66
CA LEU A 81 7.77 0.52 -16.29
C LEU A 81 8.90 0.34 -15.28
N ALA A 82 9.22 -0.91 -14.93
CA ALA A 82 10.42 -1.24 -14.19
C ALA A 82 11.55 -1.57 -15.17
N GLY A 83 12.39 -0.59 -15.48
CA GLY A 83 13.56 -0.77 -16.35
C GLY A 83 14.73 -1.49 -15.68
N PHE A 84 15.58 -2.17 -16.46
CA PHE A 84 16.80 -2.77 -15.92
C PHE A 84 17.86 -1.70 -15.61
N GLN A 85 18.20 -1.52 -14.33
CA GLN A 85 19.19 -0.55 -13.82
C GLN A 85 20.01 -1.18 -12.67
N PRO A 86 21.11 -1.90 -12.96
CA PRO A 86 21.89 -2.58 -11.94
C PRO A 86 22.80 -1.60 -11.17
N GLY A 87 22.71 -1.64 -9.83
CA GLY A 87 23.65 -0.96 -8.93
C GLY A 87 23.52 0.56 -8.86
N VAL A 88 22.39 1.11 -9.30
CA VAL A 88 22.12 2.56 -9.25
C VAL A 88 21.38 2.94 -7.97
N ILE A 89 20.35 2.17 -7.60
CA ILE A 89 19.41 2.52 -6.54
C ILE A 89 19.88 2.04 -5.16
N THR A 90 19.77 2.93 -4.18
CA THR A 90 19.95 2.68 -2.75
C THR A 90 18.67 3.08 -2.02
N VAL A 91 18.06 2.16 -1.28
CA VAL A 91 16.85 2.46 -0.49
C VAL A 91 17.26 3.14 0.82
N ASP A 92 17.22 4.47 0.86
CA ASP A 92 17.65 5.27 2.02
C ASP A 92 16.81 6.55 2.24
N GLY A 93 15.72 6.72 1.51
CA GLY A 93 14.80 7.85 1.51
C GLY A 93 15.20 8.97 0.56
N HIS A 94 16.40 8.98 -0.01
CA HIS A 94 16.86 10.06 -0.88
C HIS A 94 16.53 9.79 -2.35
N ALA A 95 16.27 10.85 -3.11
CA ALA A 95 15.83 10.74 -4.51
C ALA A 95 16.96 11.02 -5.53
N ASP A 96 18.19 11.24 -5.07
CA ASP A 96 19.30 11.71 -5.91
C ASP A 96 19.70 10.67 -6.97
N ASP A 97 19.75 9.40 -6.60
CA ASP A 97 20.01 8.26 -7.47
C ASP A 97 18.85 7.90 -8.42
N TRP A 98 17.67 8.49 -8.19
CA TRP A 98 16.51 8.37 -9.08
C TRP A 98 16.38 9.51 -10.09
N ALA A 99 17.30 10.47 -10.11
CA ALA A 99 17.20 11.69 -10.93
C ALA A 99 17.00 11.38 -12.42
N ASP A 100 17.73 10.39 -12.95
CA ASP A 100 17.71 9.99 -14.37
C ASP A 100 16.69 8.87 -14.67
N ILE A 101 15.85 8.50 -13.71
CA ILE A 101 14.82 7.48 -13.88
C ILE A 101 13.49 8.16 -14.23
N ASP A 102 12.89 7.77 -15.35
CA ASP A 102 11.55 8.26 -15.74
C ASP A 102 10.47 7.79 -14.76
N GLY A 103 9.50 8.66 -14.50
CA GLY A 103 8.37 8.37 -13.63
C GLY A 103 7.04 8.50 -14.35
N SER A 104 6.08 7.68 -13.96
CA SER A 104 4.68 7.79 -14.40
C SER A 104 3.92 8.67 -13.40
N GLU A 105 3.25 9.69 -13.91
CA GLU A 105 2.45 10.62 -13.10
C GLU A 105 0.98 10.20 -13.06
N PHE A 106 0.37 10.30 -11.89
CA PHE A 106 -1.02 9.92 -11.67
C PHE A 106 -1.75 10.97 -10.82
N PRO A 107 -2.99 11.33 -11.17
CA PRO A 107 -3.86 12.02 -10.22
C PRO A 107 -4.14 11.09 -9.04
N LEU A 108 -4.22 11.66 -7.84
CA LEU A 108 -4.61 10.94 -6.62
C LEU A 108 -6.07 11.28 -6.31
N LEU A 109 -6.98 10.36 -6.60
CA LEU A 109 -8.43 10.54 -6.41
C LEU A 109 -8.95 9.65 -5.28
N PRO A 110 -10.02 10.02 -4.55
CA PRO A 110 -10.52 9.20 -3.45
C PRO A 110 -10.92 7.80 -3.93
N ALA A 111 -10.48 6.77 -3.21
CA ALA A 111 -10.60 5.39 -3.69
C ALA A 111 -12.04 4.85 -3.75
N LEU A 112 -12.93 5.35 -2.88
CA LEU A 112 -14.35 4.93 -2.83
C LEU A 112 -15.26 5.79 -3.71
N ASP A 113 -14.76 6.94 -4.16
CA ASP A 113 -15.51 7.95 -4.92
C ASP A 113 -14.51 8.67 -5.82
N PHE A 114 -14.23 8.05 -6.98
CA PHE A 114 -13.16 8.43 -7.90
C PHE A 114 -13.53 9.71 -8.68
N ASP A 115 -13.69 10.79 -7.93
CA ASP A 115 -14.17 12.10 -8.36
C ASP A 115 -13.00 13.09 -8.45
N GLU A 116 -12.81 13.67 -9.64
CA GLU A 116 -11.73 14.62 -9.92
C GLU A 116 -11.83 15.89 -9.07
N ASP A 117 -13.04 16.33 -8.71
CA ASP A 117 -13.25 17.51 -7.87
C ASP A 117 -12.78 17.30 -6.43
N LYS A 118 -12.51 16.04 -6.05
CA LYS A 118 -12.03 15.63 -4.73
C LYS A 118 -10.58 15.12 -4.77
N ALA A 119 -9.87 15.40 -5.86
CA ALA A 119 -8.46 15.07 -5.99
C ALA A 119 -7.64 15.59 -4.80
N TYR A 120 -6.57 14.86 -4.49
CA TYR A 120 -5.61 15.26 -3.46
C TYR A 120 -5.00 16.63 -3.81
N GLY A 121 -5.15 17.59 -2.89
CA GLY A 121 -4.73 18.99 -3.12
C GLY A 121 -3.23 19.22 -3.24
N GLY A 122 -2.39 18.24 -2.86
CA GLY A 122 -0.94 18.33 -3.00
C GLY A 122 -0.43 18.12 -4.43
N GLY A 123 -1.28 17.62 -5.34
CA GLY A 123 -0.94 17.37 -6.74
C GLY A 123 -0.86 15.88 -7.07
N GLN A 124 -0.12 15.57 -8.12
CA GLN A 124 0.02 14.21 -8.64
C GLN A 124 1.00 13.36 -7.83
N LEU A 125 0.77 12.04 -7.84
CA LEU A 125 1.75 11.04 -7.44
C LEU A 125 2.66 10.73 -8.62
N VAL A 126 3.97 10.66 -8.40
CA VAL A 126 4.92 10.10 -9.36
C VAL A 126 5.37 8.72 -8.89
N VAL A 127 5.23 7.72 -9.75
CA VAL A 127 5.72 6.35 -9.51
C VAL A 127 6.91 6.09 -10.43
N LYS A 128 8.08 5.83 -9.84
CA LYS A 128 9.26 5.33 -10.55
C LYS A 128 9.50 3.87 -10.18
N ALA A 129 9.96 3.07 -11.13
CA ALA A 129 10.31 1.68 -10.87
C ALA A 129 11.52 1.24 -11.69
N VAL A 130 12.36 0.40 -11.11
CA VAL A 130 13.49 -0.25 -11.80
C VAL A 130 13.75 -1.64 -11.21
N HIS A 131 14.59 -2.44 -11.84
CA HIS A 131 15.11 -3.68 -11.25
C HIS A 131 16.59 -3.88 -11.59
N ASP A 132 17.34 -4.55 -10.71
CA ASP A 132 18.76 -4.87 -10.92
C ASP A 132 18.99 -6.29 -11.45
N GLY A 133 17.90 -7.03 -11.69
CA GLY A 133 17.92 -8.43 -12.11
C GLY A 133 17.76 -9.43 -10.95
N ILE A 134 17.82 -8.96 -9.71
CA ILE A 134 17.61 -9.72 -8.48
C ILE A 134 16.45 -9.13 -7.68
N ASN A 135 16.43 -7.81 -7.52
CA ASN A 135 15.43 -7.03 -6.80
C ASN A 135 14.70 -6.08 -7.76
N VAL A 136 13.45 -5.78 -7.41
CA VAL A 136 12.69 -4.65 -7.96
C VAL A 136 12.69 -3.52 -6.95
N PHE A 137 12.71 -2.29 -7.45
CA PHE A 137 12.72 -1.06 -6.68
C PHE A 137 11.56 -0.18 -7.13
N PHE A 138 10.94 0.51 -6.19
CA PHE A 138 9.89 1.49 -6.44
C PHE A 138 10.20 2.78 -5.67
N MET A 139 9.94 3.93 -6.30
CA MET A 139 9.89 5.21 -5.61
C MET A 139 8.55 5.88 -5.85
N LEU A 140 7.89 6.29 -4.76
CA LEU A 140 6.68 7.09 -4.76
C LEU A 140 7.04 8.51 -4.35
N GLN A 141 6.71 9.49 -5.19
CA GLN A 141 6.86 10.90 -4.88
C GLN A 141 5.50 11.56 -4.79
N VAL A 142 5.21 12.19 -3.66
CA VAL A 142 3.95 12.92 -3.46
C VAL A 142 4.25 14.26 -2.84
N ASN A 143 3.86 15.33 -3.52
CA ASN A 143 3.92 16.67 -2.96
C ASN A 143 2.93 16.81 -1.81
N GLY A 144 3.36 17.40 -0.70
CA GLY A 144 2.53 17.56 0.47
C GLY A 144 3.22 18.46 1.49
N GLU A 145 2.45 18.95 2.45
CA GLU A 145 3.04 19.61 3.61
C GLU A 145 3.59 18.55 4.57
N TYR A 146 4.63 18.89 5.32
CA TYR A 146 5.19 18.00 6.31
C TYR A 146 4.17 17.75 7.43
N ALA A 147 3.82 16.49 7.65
CA ALA A 147 2.81 16.04 8.59
C ALA A 147 3.36 14.82 9.30
N TYR A 148 3.72 14.99 10.57
CA TYR A 148 4.28 13.92 11.37
C TYR A 148 3.87 14.06 12.83
N SER A 149 3.41 12.95 13.41
CA SER A 149 2.96 12.85 14.80
C SER A 149 3.42 11.51 15.35
N THR A 150 4.49 11.54 16.15
CA THR A 150 5.10 10.34 16.74
C THR A 150 4.07 9.52 17.51
N GLY A 151 4.00 8.21 17.23
CA GLY A 151 3.04 7.29 17.85
C GLY A 151 1.66 7.31 17.21
N ASN A 152 1.37 8.23 16.28
CA ASN A 152 0.05 8.36 15.67
C ASN A 152 0.10 8.27 14.14
N SER A 153 0.12 7.02 13.66
CA SER A 153 0.10 6.69 12.23
C SER A 153 -0.97 7.43 11.43
N LYS A 154 -2.16 7.66 12.00
CA LYS A 154 -3.28 8.31 11.29
C LYS A 154 -3.10 9.81 11.09
N GLN A 155 -2.13 10.41 11.76
CA GLN A 155 -1.73 11.80 11.60
C GLN A 155 -0.42 11.94 10.82
N CYS A 156 0.10 10.85 10.27
CA CYS A 156 1.23 10.84 9.36
C CYS A 156 0.80 10.31 7.99
N PRO A 157 1.50 10.66 6.91
CA PRO A 157 1.31 10.02 5.62
C PRO A 157 1.54 8.50 5.69
N SER A 158 0.86 7.78 4.81
CA SER A 158 1.04 6.34 4.61
C SER A 158 0.87 6.02 3.13
N VAL A 159 1.57 5.00 2.64
CA VAL A 159 1.46 4.52 1.26
C VAL A 159 1.23 3.02 1.22
N ALA A 160 0.64 2.53 0.13
CA ALA A 160 0.60 1.12 -0.17
C ALA A 160 0.82 0.82 -1.64
N LEU A 161 1.47 -0.31 -1.91
CA LEU A 161 1.50 -0.97 -3.20
C LEU A 161 0.72 -2.27 -3.07
N MET A 162 -0.21 -2.51 -3.99
CA MET A 162 -0.98 -3.76 -4.06
C MET A 162 -0.75 -4.41 -5.41
N PHE A 163 -0.52 -5.72 -5.42
CA PHE A 163 -0.24 -6.50 -6.61
C PHE A 163 -1.24 -7.64 -6.76
N GLN A 164 -1.63 -7.91 -8.01
CA GLN A 164 -2.43 -9.09 -8.32
C GLN A 164 -1.56 -10.34 -8.20
N VAL A 165 -2.03 -11.34 -7.43
CA VAL A 165 -1.41 -12.68 -7.37
C VAL A 165 -2.35 -13.72 -7.97
N GLY A 166 -3.58 -13.76 -7.47
CA GLY A 166 -4.62 -14.65 -7.96
C GLY A 166 -5.24 -14.18 -9.27
N GLU A 167 -5.50 -15.09 -10.19
CA GLU A 167 -6.05 -14.79 -11.53
C GLU A 167 -7.41 -14.07 -11.49
N ASN A 168 -8.21 -14.34 -10.45
CA ASN A 168 -9.53 -13.73 -10.22
C ASN A 168 -9.50 -12.51 -9.29
N ALA A 169 -8.31 -12.06 -8.87
CA ALA A 169 -8.19 -10.94 -7.96
C ALA A 169 -8.63 -9.62 -8.60
N THR A 170 -9.62 -8.96 -8.00
CA THR A 170 -10.10 -7.66 -8.44
C THR A 170 -9.48 -6.53 -7.64
N TYR A 171 -9.28 -5.39 -8.31
CA TYR A 171 -8.75 -4.18 -7.67
C TYR A 171 -9.73 -3.62 -6.63
N GLN A 172 -11.00 -3.43 -7.02
CA GLN A 172 -11.99 -2.69 -6.22
C GLN A 172 -12.24 -3.32 -4.84
N ASN A 173 -12.11 -4.65 -4.75
CA ASN A 173 -12.35 -5.40 -3.52
C ASN A 173 -11.10 -6.11 -3.01
N MET A 174 -9.90 -5.59 -3.29
CA MET A 174 -8.63 -6.12 -2.76
C MET A 174 -8.55 -7.66 -2.84
N GLY A 175 -8.87 -8.22 -4.01
CA GLY A 175 -9.00 -9.65 -4.25
C GLY A 175 -10.42 -10.10 -4.64
N GLY A 176 -11.46 -9.58 -3.99
CA GLY A 176 -12.85 -9.81 -4.39
C GLY A 176 -13.42 -11.19 -4.04
N CYS A 177 -12.83 -11.94 -3.11
CA CYS A 177 -13.48 -13.12 -2.56
C CYS A 177 -14.79 -12.73 -1.85
N ALA A 178 -15.87 -13.44 -2.15
CA ALA A 178 -17.21 -13.16 -1.62
C ALA A 178 -17.43 -13.60 -0.16
N ASP A 179 -16.47 -14.31 0.43
CA ASP A 179 -16.57 -14.77 1.82
C ASP A 179 -16.63 -13.60 2.81
N MET A 180 -17.41 -13.81 3.87
CA MET A 180 -17.64 -12.82 4.92
C MET A 180 -16.46 -12.74 5.91
N PRO A 181 -16.38 -11.67 6.73
CA PRO A 181 -15.36 -11.55 7.76
C PRO A 181 -15.32 -12.79 8.66
N GLY A 182 -14.14 -13.40 8.80
CA GLY A 182 -13.93 -14.58 9.65
C GLY A 182 -14.31 -15.93 9.03
N THR A 183 -14.79 -15.97 7.78
CA THR A 183 -15.14 -17.23 7.09
C THR A 183 -14.18 -17.60 5.96
N CYS A 184 -13.25 -16.72 5.61
CA CYS A 184 -12.34 -16.93 4.49
C CYS A 184 -11.40 -18.11 4.72
N THR A 185 -11.29 -18.98 3.71
CA THR A 185 -10.36 -20.10 3.71
C THR A 185 -9.57 -20.13 2.40
N ALA A 186 -8.38 -20.73 2.44
CA ALA A 186 -7.59 -20.99 1.23
C ALA A 186 -8.29 -21.93 0.23
N LYS A 187 -9.40 -22.56 0.60
CA LYS A 187 -10.20 -23.39 -0.31
C LYS A 187 -11.29 -22.57 -1.01
N SER A 188 -11.95 -21.67 -0.29
CA SER A 188 -13.06 -20.86 -0.81
C SER A 188 -12.58 -19.63 -1.57
N CYS A 189 -11.48 -19.01 -1.13
CA CYS A 189 -10.97 -17.76 -1.71
C CYS A 189 -9.76 -17.94 -2.63
N ARG A 190 -9.37 -19.17 -2.97
CA ARG A 190 -8.22 -19.41 -3.84
C ARG A 190 -8.38 -18.71 -5.19
N GLY A 191 -7.32 -18.08 -5.67
CA GLY A 191 -7.31 -17.33 -6.92
C GLY A 191 -7.74 -15.87 -6.77
N HIS A 192 -8.08 -15.41 -5.57
CA HIS A 192 -8.41 -14.01 -5.27
C HIS A 192 -7.29 -13.29 -4.51
N GLU A 193 -6.10 -13.89 -4.42
CA GLU A 193 -4.99 -13.36 -3.66
C GLU A 193 -4.49 -12.03 -4.23
N VAL A 194 -4.27 -11.06 -3.35
CA VAL A 194 -3.46 -9.87 -3.59
C VAL A 194 -2.35 -9.81 -2.56
N ASP A 195 -1.18 -9.38 -3.02
CA ASP A 195 0.00 -9.06 -2.19
C ASP A 195 0.01 -7.55 -1.99
N ILE A 196 0.16 -7.09 -0.76
CA ILE A 196 0.11 -5.68 -0.39
C ILE A 196 1.28 -5.37 0.53
N MET A 197 2.05 -4.37 0.17
CA MET A 197 2.93 -3.68 1.10
C MET A 197 2.27 -2.38 1.53
N HIS A 198 2.29 -2.10 2.84
CA HIS A 198 1.79 -0.86 3.39
C HIS A 198 2.79 -0.26 4.37
N PHE A 199 3.18 1.01 4.15
CA PHE A 199 4.16 1.71 4.97
C PHE A 199 3.55 2.91 5.66
N SER A 200 3.50 2.87 7.00
CA SER A 200 2.93 3.94 7.83
C SER A 200 3.96 4.64 8.68
N LEU A 201 4.09 5.96 8.50
CA LEU A 201 5.18 6.72 9.10
C LEU A 201 5.08 6.96 10.61
N GLY A 202 3.98 6.59 11.28
CA GLY A 202 3.68 6.99 12.67
C GLY A 202 4.82 6.84 13.70
N ASN A 203 5.74 5.88 13.50
CA ASN A 203 6.95 5.70 14.31
C ASN A 203 8.22 5.55 13.45
N ALA A 204 8.15 5.92 12.18
CA ALA A 204 9.24 5.80 11.23
C ALA A 204 10.13 7.06 11.28
N ILE A 205 11.43 6.87 11.37
CA ILE A 205 12.46 7.89 11.34
C ILE A 205 12.84 8.08 9.87
N PRO A 206 12.86 9.32 9.35
CA PRO A 206 13.34 9.60 8.00
C PRO A 206 14.72 9.00 7.73
N GLY A 207 14.91 8.44 6.54
CA GLY A 207 16.15 7.85 6.06
C GLY A 207 16.59 6.54 6.74
N ARG A 208 15.82 6.05 7.71
CA ARG A 208 16.06 4.72 8.27
C ARG A 208 15.45 3.64 7.37
N LEU A 209 16.19 2.55 7.19
CA LEU A 209 15.70 1.35 6.52
C LEU A 209 14.77 0.53 7.42
N TYR A 210 13.63 0.15 6.88
CA TYR A 210 12.56 -0.66 7.49
C TYR A 210 12.32 -1.94 6.70
N GLY A 211 11.60 -2.90 7.29
CA GLY A 211 11.25 -4.18 6.67
C GLY A 211 12.30 -5.27 6.89
N GLY A 212 12.09 -6.45 6.29
CA GLY A 212 13.00 -7.59 6.42
C GLY A 212 13.27 -8.03 7.86
N ASN A 213 12.36 -7.71 8.79
CA ASN A 213 12.57 -7.77 10.23
C ASN A 213 12.79 -9.21 10.71
N LEU A 214 14.04 -9.68 10.63
CA LEU A 214 14.43 -11.05 10.99
C LEU A 214 13.92 -11.43 12.39
N MET A 215 13.97 -10.51 13.37
CA MET A 215 13.53 -10.78 14.73
C MET A 215 12.01 -10.88 14.87
N ASP A 216 11.24 -10.09 14.12
CA ASP A 216 9.77 -10.16 14.15
C ASP A 216 9.27 -11.37 13.34
N ASN A 217 9.97 -11.72 12.25
CA ASN A 217 9.77 -12.95 11.49
C ASN A 217 10.09 -14.20 12.34
N LEU A 218 11.22 -14.20 13.08
CA LEU A 218 11.62 -15.30 13.97
C LEU A 218 10.61 -15.52 15.10
N ASN A 219 10.03 -14.44 15.63
CA ASN A 219 9.03 -14.52 16.69
C ASN A 219 7.59 -14.73 16.15
N GLY A 220 7.42 -14.76 14.82
CA GLY A 220 6.12 -14.94 14.16
C GLY A 220 5.08 -13.90 14.59
N THR A 221 5.52 -12.68 14.94
CA THR A 221 4.62 -11.66 15.47
C THR A 221 4.02 -10.80 14.38
N GLY A 222 4.73 -10.60 13.27
CA GLY A 222 4.33 -9.71 12.19
C GLY A 222 3.99 -8.29 12.68
N LYS A 223 4.70 -7.83 13.71
CA LYS A 223 4.34 -6.60 14.43
C LYS A 223 5.03 -5.36 13.89
N ASP A 224 6.01 -5.53 13.01
CA ASP A 224 6.93 -4.50 12.52
C ASP A 224 7.13 -3.39 13.53
N SER A 225 7.75 -3.77 14.65
CA SER A 225 7.72 -3.00 15.91
C SER A 225 8.26 -1.58 15.76
N PHE A 226 8.95 -1.28 14.65
CA PHE A 226 9.41 0.04 14.26
C PHE A 226 9.03 0.32 12.79
N GLY A 227 8.43 1.48 12.53
CA GLY A 227 8.13 2.00 11.19
C GLY A 227 6.96 1.38 10.42
N HIS A 228 6.36 0.26 10.87
CA HIS A 228 5.15 -0.30 10.27
C HIS A 228 5.18 -0.41 8.71
N LEU A 229 6.29 -0.90 8.17
CA LEU A 229 6.37 -1.37 6.78
C LEU A 229 5.94 -2.83 6.76
N VAL A 230 4.65 -3.06 6.54
CA VAL A 230 4.02 -4.37 6.69
C VAL A 230 3.83 -5.03 5.34
N ASP A 231 4.16 -6.32 5.27
CA ASP A 231 3.81 -7.19 4.15
C ASP A 231 2.52 -7.93 4.49
N LEU A 232 1.57 -7.96 3.57
CA LEU A 232 0.30 -8.64 3.81
C LEU A 232 -0.26 -9.23 2.54
N TYR A 233 -0.90 -10.38 2.69
CA TYR A 233 -1.73 -10.92 1.63
C TYR A 233 -3.21 -10.86 2.03
N ALA A 234 -4.07 -10.68 1.04
CA ALA A 234 -5.51 -10.59 1.24
C ALA A 234 -6.28 -11.34 0.17
N TRP A 235 -7.51 -11.75 0.50
CA TRP A 235 -8.49 -12.21 -0.48
C TRP A 235 -9.63 -11.22 -0.70
N ASN A 236 -9.83 -10.33 0.28
CA ASN A 236 -10.76 -9.20 0.28
C ASN A 236 -10.39 -8.23 1.42
N PRO A 237 -11.06 -7.08 1.60
CA PRO A 237 -10.67 -6.09 2.62
C PRO A 237 -10.80 -6.58 4.08
N HIS A 238 -11.58 -7.65 4.30
CA HIS A 238 -11.85 -8.21 5.63
C HIS A 238 -10.99 -9.45 5.95
N CYS A 239 -10.40 -10.06 4.93
CA CYS A 239 -9.61 -11.28 5.04
C CYS A 239 -8.17 -10.98 4.65
N ARG A 240 -7.43 -10.44 5.63
CA ARG A 240 -6.04 -9.99 5.51
C ARG A 240 -5.18 -10.72 6.53
N ASN A 241 -3.97 -11.04 6.13
CA ASN A 241 -3.01 -11.81 6.90
C ASN A 241 -1.67 -11.08 6.80
N LEU A 242 -1.07 -10.78 7.95
CA LEU A 242 0.14 -9.96 8.04
C LEU A 242 1.37 -10.86 8.13
N ASP A 243 2.44 -10.50 7.43
CA ASP A 243 3.79 -11.06 7.49
C ASP A 243 3.80 -12.60 7.54
N GLY A 244 3.03 -13.21 6.65
CA GLY A 244 2.95 -14.67 6.52
C GLY A 244 2.17 -15.39 7.63
N ILE A 245 1.51 -14.67 8.53
CA ILE A 245 0.61 -15.25 9.53
C ILE A 245 -0.74 -15.55 8.87
N GLY A 246 -0.88 -16.75 8.33
CA GLY A 246 -2.14 -17.23 7.76
C GLY A 246 -3.23 -17.48 8.82
N PRO A 247 -4.48 -17.72 8.40
CA PRO A 247 -5.63 -17.87 9.30
C PRO A 247 -5.55 -19.08 10.25
N SER A 248 -4.67 -20.05 9.98
CA SER A 248 -4.41 -21.21 10.84
C SER A 248 -3.24 -21.00 11.83
N ALA A 249 -2.66 -19.79 11.89
CA ALA A 249 -1.50 -19.44 12.74
C ALA A 249 -0.24 -20.31 12.53
N ASN A 250 -0.19 -21.11 11.46
CA ASN A 250 1.07 -21.67 10.97
C ASN A 250 1.80 -20.58 10.20
N THR A 251 3.05 -20.32 10.56
CA THR A 251 3.97 -19.44 9.83
C THR A 251 4.03 -19.87 8.37
N SER A 252 3.64 -18.98 7.44
CA SER A 252 3.84 -19.20 6.01
C SER A 252 5.23 -18.71 5.58
N ASN A 253 5.59 -19.01 4.34
CA ASN A 253 6.86 -18.56 3.75
C ASN A 253 6.78 -17.15 3.16
N ALA A 254 5.62 -16.49 3.24
CA ALA A 254 5.36 -15.12 2.80
C ALA A 254 5.74 -14.13 3.90
N GLN A 255 7.00 -14.21 4.33
CA GLN A 255 7.55 -13.28 5.31
C GLN A 255 7.74 -11.91 4.66
N ASN A 256 7.80 -10.87 5.49
CA ASN A 256 8.06 -9.52 5.01
C ASN A 256 9.45 -9.43 4.34
N ASP A 257 9.45 -9.53 3.01
CA ASP A 257 10.63 -9.46 2.14
C ASP A 257 10.86 -8.06 1.59
N TRP A 258 10.02 -7.10 1.99
CA TRP A 258 10.18 -5.71 1.63
C TRP A 258 11.24 -5.03 2.47
N ARG A 259 11.90 -4.07 1.85
CA ARG A 259 12.70 -3.05 2.53
C ARG A 259 12.21 -1.70 2.08
N GLY A 260 12.12 -0.74 3.00
CA GLY A 260 11.69 0.60 2.63
C GLY A 260 12.29 1.70 3.49
N ALA A 261 12.32 2.89 2.92
CA ALA A 261 12.78 4.11 3.57
C ALA A 261 11.90 5.27 3.11
N TRP A 262 11.96 6.38 3.84
CA TRP A 262 11.21 7.58 3.49
C TRP A 262 11.95 8.85 3.82
N TRP A 263 11.61 9.93 3.13
CA TRP A 263 12.10 11.27 3.38
C TRP A 263 11.06 12.33 3.03
N HIS A 264 11.28 13.55 3.50
CA HIS A 264 10.54 14.73 3.03
C HIS A 264 11.53 15.85 2.69
N SER A 265 11.36 16.50 1.54
CA SER A 265 12.34 17.48 1.03
C SER A 265 12.55 18.72 1.92
N SER A 266 11.64 19.00 2.85
CA SER A 266 11.85 20.09 3.82
C SER A 266 12.83 19.73 4.95
N LEU A 267 13.13 18.45 5.12
CA LEU A 267 14.05 17.97 6.15
C LEU A 267 15.48 18.34 5.75
N ASN A 268 16.14 19.13 6.60
CA ASN A 268 17.54 19.47 6.47
C ASN A 268 18.31 18.78 7.59
N PHE A 269 19.20 17.85 7.24
CA PHE A 269 19.99 17.14 8.23
C PHE A 269 21.07 18.07 8.82
N HIS A 270 20.94 18.35 10.11
CA HIS A 270 22.02 18.89 10.92
C HIS A 270 22.43 17.79 11.88
N SER A 271 23.71 17.47 11.91
CA SER A 271 24.23 16.33 12.67
C SER A 271 24.13 16.58 14.19
N GLY A 272 23.07 16.10 14.84
CA GLY A 272 23.19 15.40 16.13
C GLY A 272 22.57 15.96 17.42
N LEU A 273 21.95 15.05 18.18
CA LEU A 273 21.85 15.00 19.65
C LEU A 273 21.11 16.14 20.40
N VAL A 274 20.63 17.19 19.75
CA VAL A 274 19.74 18.20 20.35
C VAL A 274 18.37 18.23 19.66
N GLU A 275 17.35 18.81 20.30
CA GLU A 275 15.96 18.82 19.78
C GLU A 275 15.87 19.57 18.44
N GLU A 276 16.73 20.57 18.22
CA GLU A 276 16.89 21.26 16.94
C GLU A 276 17.45 20.38 15.83
N ASP A 277 18.14 19.29 16.19
CA ASP A 277 18.67 18.25 15.30
C ASP A 277 17.75 17.02 15.25
N SER A 278 16.49 17.19 15.63
CA SER A 278 15.44 16.20 15.46
C SER A 278 15.43 15.70 14.01
N PRO A 279 15.39 14.37 13.78
CA PRO A 279 15.25 13.85 12.42
C PRO A 279 13.87 14.21 11.81
N TYR A 280 12.96 14.75 12.61
CA TYR A 280 11.65 15.22 12.19
C TYR A 280 11.64 16.74 12.00
N GLY A 281 11.01 17.18 10.92
CA GLY A 281 10.85 18.59 10.58
C GLY A 281 9.68 19.28 11.27
N LYS A 282 9.47 20.54 10.91
CA LYS A 282 8.35 21.33 11.40
C LYS A 282 7.08 21.04 10.59
N GLY A 283 5.97 20.79 11.29
CA GLY A 283 4.67 20.56 10.64
C GLY A 283 4.23 21.73 9.76
N GLY A 284 3.63 21.43 8.61
CA GLY A 284 3.11 22.39 7.64
C GLY A 284 4.15 22.91 6.63
N GLU A 285 5.41 22.48 6.71
CA GLU A 285 6.41 22.87 5.71
C GLU A 285 6.12 22.23 4.37
N LYS A 286 6.06 23.03 3.31
CA LYS A 286 5.83 22.51 1.95
C LYS A 286 7.03 21.71 1.47
N GLY A 287 6.75 20.59 0.82
CA GLY A 287 7.78 19.80 0.16
C GLY A 287 7.19 18.61 -0.57
N THR A 288 8.02 17.58 -0.68
CA THR A 288 7.73 16.34 -1.38
C THR A 288 8.14 15.19 -0.49
N TYR A 289 7.22 14.24 -0.30
CA TYR A 289 7.52 12.96 0.30
C TYR A 289 8.13 12.04 -0.73
N PHE A 290 9.19 11.36 -0.32
CA PHE A 290 9.81 10.27 -1.05
C PHE A 290 9.62 9.00 -0.23
N PHE A 291 9.06 7.97 -0.85
CA PHE A 291 9.01 6.63 -0.28
C PHE A 291 9.70 5.68 -1.24
N GLU A 292 10.69 4.97 -0.74
CA GLU A 292 11.43 4.01 -1.51
C GLU A 292 11.19 2.61 -0.99
N PHE A 293 11.11 1.65 -1.92
CA PHE A 293 10.87 0.26 -1.61
C PHE A 293 11.74 -0.63 -2.46
N SER A 294 12.19 -1.74 -1.89
CA SER A 294 12.78 -2.84 -2.63
C SER A 294 12.29 -4.18 -2.12
N ARG A 295 12.25 -5.16 -3.01
CA ARG A 295 12.10 -6.58 -2.66
C ARG A 295 12.76 -7.46 -3.71
N PRO A 296 13.10 -8.71 -3.39
CA PRO A 296 13.48 -9.70 -4.39
C PRO A 296 12.39 -9.86 -5.47
N LEU A 297 12.81 -10.02 -6.73
CA LEU A 297 11.90 -10.37 -7.83
C LEU A 297 11.20 -11.71 -7.58
N ARG A 298 11.88 -12.61 -6.87
CA ARG A 298 11.35 -13.91 -6.43
C ARG A 298 11.46 -14.02 -4.91
N THR A 299 10.34 -14.23 -4.25
CA THR A 299 10.29 -14.48 -2.80
C THR A 299 10.38 -15.99 -2.53
N MET A 300 10.51 -16.37 -1.26
CA MET A 300 10.50 -17.77 -0.85
C MET A 300 9.07 -18.33 -0.70
N ASP A 301 8.05 -17.53 -1.03
CA ASP A 301 6.67 -17.98 -0.96
C ASP A 301 6.36 -19.13 -1.93
N HIS A 302 5.64 -20.11 -1.43
CA HIS A 302 5.20 -21.30 -2.16
C HIS A 302 3.67 -21.44 -2.16
N PHE A 303 2.96 -20.51 -1.54
CA PHE A 303 1.52 -20.58 -1.31
C PHE A 303 0.70 -19.54 -2.09
N GLN A 304 1.31 -18.83 -3.04
CA GLN A 304 0.66 -17.81 -3.87
C GLN A 304 0.11 -16.64 -3.04
N GLN A 305 0.86 -16.24 -2.03
CA GLN A 305 0.59 -15.11 -1.15
C GLN A 305 1.35 -13.87 -1.64
N ASP A 306 2.58 -14.06 -2.14
CA ASP A 306 3.43 -12.98 -2.65
C ASP A 306 3.44 -12.96 -4.18
N VAL A 307 3.43 -11.76 -4.76
CA VAL A 307 3.63 -11.60 -6.20
C VAL A 307 5.06 -12.01 -6.61
N GLN A 308 5.17 -12.77 -7.69
CA GLN A 308 6.45 -13.21 -8.22
C GLN A 308 6.74 -12.46 -9.52
N PHE A 309 7.66 -11.51 -9.48
CA PHE A 309 8.01 -10.70 -10.65
C PHE A 309 8.92 -11.47 -11.61
N THR A 310 8.50 -11.55 -12.88
CA THR A 310 9.28 -12.18 -13.94
C THR A 310 9.75 -11.11 -14.92
N ILE A 311 11.06 -11.04 -15.15
CA ILE A 311 11.62 -10.16 -16.18
C ILE A 311 11.05 -10.52 -17.56
N GLY A 312 10.59 -9.53 -18.29
CA GLY A 312 9.92 -9.64 -19.58
C GLY A 312 8.41 -9.89 -19.49
N GLN A 313 7.82 -9.93 -18.30
CA GLN A 313 6.37 -10.10 -18.11
C GLN A 313 5.72 -8.85 -17.53
N ALA A 314 4.44 -8.68 -17.85
CA ALA A 314 3.57 -7.72 -17.22
C ALA A 314 2.97 -8.31 -15.94
N SER A 315 2.87 -7.48 -14.92
CA SER A 315 2.11 -7.69 -13.69
C SER A 315 1.04 -6.59 -13.57
N LYS A 316 0.29 -6.60 -12.48
CA LYS A 316 -0.66 -5.53 -12.16
C LYS A 316 -0.35 -4.96 -10.80
N VAL A 317 -0.38 -3.63 -10.72
CA VAL A 317 -0.13 -2.88 -9.49
C VAL A 317 -1.24 -1.88 -9.25
N ALA A 318 -1.49 -1.57 -8.00
CA ALA A 318 -2.26 -0.42 -7.54
C ALA A 318 -1.46 0.34 -6.50
N VAL A 319 -1.63 1.66 -6.46
CA VAL A 319 -0.91 2.53 -5.55
C VAL A 319 -1.90 3.38 -4.78
N ALA A 320 -1.78 3.39 -3.46
CA ALA A 320 -2.64 4.12 -2.56
C ALA A 320 -1.85 5.04 -1.63
N PHE A 321 -2.47 6.15 -1.24
CA PHE A 321 -1.89 7.17 -0.38
C PHE A 321 -2.91 7.64 0.66
N TRP A 322 -2.51 7.64 1.92
CA TRP A 322 -3.26 8.24 3.02
C TRP A 322 -2.52 9.49 3.47
N TYR A 323 -3.25 10.57 3.67
CA TYR A 323 -2.70 11.84 4.14
C TYR A 323 -3.67 12.55 5.08
N PRO A 324 -3.17 13.14 6.18
CA PRO A 324 -4.02 13.90 7.10
C PRO A 324 -4.40 15.26 6.49
N THR A 325 -5.58 15.34 5.90
CA THR A 325 -6.10 16.59 5.32
C THR A 325 -6.67 17.50 6.42
N ASP A 326 -6.39 18.80 6.34
CA ASP A 326 -6.85 19.82 7.30
C ASP A 326 -6.52 19.51 8.77
N GLY A 327 -5.39 18.85 9.03
CA GLY A 327 -4.97 18.43 10.36
C GLY A 327 -5.85 17.34 11.00
N LYS A 328 -6.77 16.74 10.23
CA LYS A 328 -7.60 15.63 10.68
C LYS A 328 -6.90 14.31 10.41
N ALA A 329 -6.99 13.40 11.39
CA ALA A 329 -6.49 12.05 11.22
C ALA A 329 -7.32 11.30 10.16
N TRP A 330 -6.66 10.58 9.26
CA TRP A 330 -7.34 9.80 8.24
C TRP A 330 -7.93 8.50 8.80
N SER A 331 -8.96 7.97 8.15
CA SER A 331 -9.50 6.63 8.39
C SER A 331 -9.00 5.62 7.36
N LYS A 332 -9.20 4.31 7.62
CA LYS A 332 -8.69 3.24 6.75
C LYS A 332 -9.22 3.35 5.31
N SER A 333 -10.45 3.83 5.14
CA SER A 333 -11.09 3.99 3.83
C SER A 333 -10.73 5.29 3.12
N ASP A 334 -10.14 6.27 3.82
CA ASP A 334 -9.99 7.64 3.31
C ASP A 334 -8.71 7.82 2.47
N HIS A 335 -8.31 6.79 1.73
CA HIS A 335 -7.15 6.89 0.86
C HIS A 335 -7.51 7.44 -0.51
N PHE A 336 -6.49 8.05 -1.10
CA PHE A 336 -6.43 8.32 -2.51
C PHE A 336 -5.82 7.14 -3.23
N SER A 337 -6.25 6.92 -4.47
CA SER A 337 -5.68 5.94 -5.38
C SER A 337 -5.19 6.61 -6.65
N ALA A 338 -4.10 6.07 -7.20
CA ALA A 338 -3.52 6.49 -8.48
C ALA A 338 -4.39 6.11 -9.69
N SER A 339 -5.33 5.18 -9.52
CA SER A 339 -6.17 4.63 -10.59
C SER A 339 -7.46 4.04 -10.05
N CYS A 340 -8.51 4.01 -10.87
CA CYS A 340 -9.79 3.35 -10.57
C CYS A 340 -9.77 1.84 -10.85
N ASN A 341 -8.67 1.32 -11.40
CA ASN A 341 -8.45 -0.09 -11.67
C ASN A 341 -6.95 -0.44 -11.66
N TRP A 342 -6.61 -1.72 -11.81
CA TRP A 342 -5.24 -2.20 -11.93
C TRP A 342 -4.44 -1.43 -12.99
N LEU A 343 -3.25 -0.96 -12.61
CA LEU A 343 -2.25 -0.41 -13.53
C LEU A 343 -1.36 -1.54 -14.04
N PRO A 344 -1.06 -1.60 -15.35
CA PRO A 344 -0.02 -2.49 -15.87
C PRO A 344 1.34 -2.14 -15.28
N LEU A 345 2.06 -3.15 -14.80
CA LEU A 345 3.44 -3.05 -14.33
C LEU A 345 4.33 -3.94 -15.19
N ASP A 346 5.18 -3.35 -16.02
CA ASP A 346 6.06 -4.09 -16.92
C ASP A 346 7.45 -4.24 -16.29
N ILE A 347 7.91 -5.47 -16.04
CA ILE A 347 9.30 -5.73 -15.64
C ILE A 347 10.12 -5.90 -16.92
N ALA A 348 10.76 -4.82 -17.38
CA ALA A 348 11.37 -4.80 -18.70
C ALA A 348 12.59 -5.72 -18.80
N SER A 349 12.82 -6.34 -19.96
CA SER A 349 14.15 -6.93 -20.23
C SER A 349 15.16 -5.82 -20.53
N ALA A 350 16.44 -6.06 -20.26
CA ALA A 350 17.54 -5.13 -20.54
C ALA A 350 17.62 -4.70 -22.03
N SER A 351 17.10 -5.50 -22.95
CA SER A 351 17.00 -5.16 -24.37
C SER A 351 15.86 -4.19 -24.69
N SER A 352 14.82 -4.18 -23.85
CA SER A 352 13.59 -3.39 -24.05
C SER A 352 13.67 -2.01 -23.39
N SER A 353 14.53 -1.85 -22.37
CA SER A 353 14.73 -0.57 -21.66
C SER A 353 15.46 0.52 -22.46
N ARG A 354 15.85 0.25 -23.73
CA ARG A 354 16.56 1.19 -24.61
C ARG A 354 15.76 1.71 -25.80
N LEU A 355 14.44 1.56 -25.80
CA LEU A 355 13.60 1.91 -26.97
C LEU A 355 13.03 3.34 -26.97
N SER A 356 13.50 4.24 -26.12
CA SER A 356 13.39 5.69 -26.32
C SER A 356 14.74 6.27 -26.79
N SER A 357 14.84 6.45 -28.11
CA SER A 357 15.82 7.27 -28.85
C SER A 357 17.31 7.19 -28.46
N SER A 358 18.05 6.29 -29.10
CA SER A 358 19.21 6.70 -29.91
C SER A 358 19.68 5.54 -30.81
N SER A 359 19.75 5.81 -32.11
CA SER A 359 20.53 5.02 -33.04
C SER A 359 22.00 5.06 -32.64
N SER A 360 22.49 4.06 -31.92
CA SER A 360 23.93 3.85 -31.74
C SER A 360 24.32 2.42 -32.13
N ASN A 361 25.16 2.37 -33.17
CA ASN A 361 25.73 1.17 -33.74
C ASN A 361 26.52 0.36 -32.70
N GLY A 362 26.45 -0.96 -32.85
CA GLY A 362 26.91 -1.94 -31.89
C GLY A 362 28.38 -1.86 -31.46
N SER A 363 28.59 -2.13 -30.18
CA SER A 363 29.88 -2.56 -29.61
C SER A 363 29.77 -3.82 -28.74
N TRP A 364 28.56 -4.38 -28.55
CA TRP A 364 28.30 -5.43 -27.57
C TRP A 364 28.63 -6.87 -28.03
N ASN A 365 29.07 -7.08 -29.27
CA ASN A 365 29.40 -8.42 -29.79
C ASN A 365 30.88 -8.81 -29.69
N SER A 366 31.79 -7.87 -29.44
CA SER A 366 33.23 -8.17 -29.47
C SER A 366 33.69 -8.81 -28.16
N ALA A 367 33.33 -8.24 -27.01
CA ALA A 367 33.79 -8.71 -25.70
C ALA A 367 33.32 -10.14 -25.38
N SER A 368 32.07 -10.47 -25.71
CA SER A 368 31.50 -11.81 -25.51
C SER A 368 32.16 -12.86 -26.39
N ALA A 369 32.50 -12.50 -27.64
CA ALA A 369 33.25 -13.38 -28.55
C ALA A 369 34.69 -13.62 -28.07
N PHE A 370 35.35 -12.58 -27.55
CA PHE A 370 36.69 -12.72 -26.94
C PHE A 370 36.66 -13.58 -25.68
N ALA A 371 35.64 -13.43 -24.82
CA ALA A 371 35.50 -14.24 -23.63
C ALA A 371 35.29 -15.74 -23.95
N LEU A 372 34.47 -16.04 -24.97
CA LEU A 372 34.29 -17.42 -25.46
C LEU A 372 35.60 -17.99 -26.03
N LEU A 373 36.35 -17.19 -26.78
CA LEU A 373 37.60 -17.63 -27.37
C LEU A 373 38.66 -17.91 -26.29
N LEU A 374 38.76 -17.05 -25.28
CA LEU A 374 39.66 -17.24 -24.14
C LEU A 374 39.28 -18.44 -23.28
N SER A 375 37.98 -18.72 -23.09
CA SER A 375 37.53 -19.88 -22.31
C SER A 375 37.87 -21.19 -23.01
N VAL A 376 37.70 -21.26 -24.34
CA VAL A 376 38.08 -22.42 -25.16
C VAL A 376 39.59 -22.64 -25.11
N VAL A 377 40.39 -21.57 -25.26
CA VAL A 377 41.86 -21.66 -25.18
C VAL A 377 42.30 -22.15 -23.80
N SER A 378 41.72 -21.62 -22.72
CA SER A 378 42.02 -22.04 -21.34
C SER A 378 41.69 -23.51 -21.11
N PHE A 379 40.56 -23.99 -21.63
CA PHE A 379 40.17 -25.39 -21.57
C PHE A 379 41.17 -26.30 -22.31
N CYS A 380 41.56 -25.92 -23.54
CA CYS A 380 42.55 -26.68 -24.32
C CYS A 380 43.92 -26.74 -23.63
N VAL A 381 44.38 -25.63 -23.03
CA VAL A 381 45.63 -25.59 -22.27
C VAL A 381 45.55 -26.48 -21.03
N SER A 382 44.42 -26.46 -20.32
CA SER A 382 44.21 -27.30 -19.13
C SER A 382 44.25 -28.79 -19.46
N VAL A 383 43.60 -29.21 -20.56
CA VAL A 383 43.64 -30.59 -21.05
C VAL A 383 45.06 -30.99 -21.46
N PHE A 384 45.79 -30.10 -22.15
CA PHE A 384 47.16 -30.36 -22.57
C PHE A 384 48.13 -30.51 -21.38
N ILE A 385 48.02 -29.63 -20.37
CA ILE A 385 48.82 -29.72 -19.13
C ILE A 385 48.48 -31.02 -18.39
N GLY A 386 47.19 -31.33 -18.21
CA GLY A 386 46.75 -32.57 -17.56
C GLY A 386 47.30 -33.81 -18.27
N TYR A 387 47.24 -33.84 -19.60
CA TYR A 387 47.82 -34.91 -20.41
C TYR A 387 49.35 -35.01 -20.26
N ARG A 388 50.05 -33.87 -20.22
CA ARG A 388 51.52 -33.85 -20.06
C ARG A 388 51.93 -34.37 -18.69
N VAL A 389 51.25 -33.95 -17.62
CA VAL A 389 51.50 -34.40 -16.25
C VAL A 389 51.20 -35.90 -16.12
N ALA A 390 50.08 -36.38 -16.67
CA ALA A 390 49.76 -37.81 -16.68
C ALA A 390 50.79 -38.68 -17.43
N ARG A 391 51.55 -38.09 -18.37
CA ARG A 391 52.64 -38.77 -19.10
C ARG A 391 54.01 -38.64 -18.47
N THR A 392 54.19 -37.81 -17.44
CA THR A 392 55.46 -37.79 -16.71
C THR A 392 55.57 -39.05 -15.85
N LYS A 393 56.57 -39.89 -16.14
CA LYS A 393 56.86 -41.07 -15.32
C LYS A 393 57.19 -40.62 -13.91
N ALA A 394 56.58 -41.26 -12.92
CA ALA A 394 56.83 -41.04 -11.51
C ALA A 394 58.34 -41.09 -11.24
N MET A 395 58.91 -39.96 -10.81
CA MET A 395 60.27 -39.93 -10.29
C MET A 395 60.25 -40.69 -8.95
N PRO A 396 61.09 -41.72 -8.76
CA PRO A 396 61.12 -42.46 -7.52
C PRO A 396 61.53 -41.53 -6.38
N PHE A 397 60.63 -41.37 -5.42
CA PHE A 397 60.91 -40.71 -4.16
C PHE A 397 62.00 -41.51 -3.43
N THR A 398 63.12 -40.86 -3.09
CA THR A 398 64.13 -41.44 -2.21
C THR A 398 63.89 -40.84 -0.82
N PRO A 399 63.36 -41.59 0.16
CA PRO A 399 63.17 -41.09 1.50
C PRO A 399 64.52 -40.72 2.12
N ILE A 400 64.59 -39.56 2.76
CA ILE A 400 65.72 -39.21 3.63
C ILE A 400 65.51 -39.99 4.94
N ASP A 401 66.01 -41.21 4.97
CA ASP A 401 66.41 -41.86 6.21
C ASP A 401 67.90 -42.17 6.07
N THR A 402 68.70 -41.55 6.93
CA THR A 402 70.18 -41.57 7.07
C THR A 402 70.97 -40.49 6.31
N LEU A 403 70.96 -39.28 6.88
CA LEU A 403 72.16 -38.47 7.10
C LEU A 403 72.04 -37.73 8.44
#